data_AF-A0A3M1DCT9-F1
#
_entry.id   AF-A0A3M1DCT9-F1
#
_cell.length_a   1.000
_cell.length_b   1.000
_cell.length_c   1.000
_cell.angle_alpha   90.00
_cell.angle_beta   90.00
_cell.angle_gamma   90.00
#
_symmetry.space_group_name_H-M   'P 1'
#
loop_
_entity.id
_entity.type
_entity.pdbx_description
1 polymer ?
#
loop_
_entity_poly.entity_id
_entity_poly.type
_entity_poly.pdbx_seq_one_letter_code
_entity_poly.pdbx_strand_id
1 'polypeptide(L)'
;MVYKLTRGGRFMSCSRYPECEGARAEDGSVLEASSPLGTDPASGLPVYVLSGPYGWYVQLGETPPKGSRGAPKPKRVSLPPDVSPSSLTLEKALALLSFPRELGKHPQTGEPVTAHLGRFGPYVACGKEFRSLKDRDPSEVTLHEALELLAQPPASRRAKRRS
;
A
#
# COMPACT_ATOMS: atom_id res chain seq x y z
N MET A 1 8.46 -34.09 -4.60
CA MET A 1 7.06 -33.61 -4.75
C MET A 1 6.19 -34.83 -4.98
N VAL A 2 4.98 -34.86 -4.41
CA VAL A 2 4.05 -36.00 -4.49
C VAL A 2 2.68 -35.46 -4.87
N TYR A 3 2.05 -36.09 -5.87
CA TYR A 3 0.68 -35.75 -6.25
C TYR A 3 -0.30 -36.47 -5.32
N LYS A 4 -1.10 -35.72 -4.57
CA LYS A 4 -2.18 -36.25 -3.73
C LYS A 4 -3.52 -35.95 -4.40
N LEU A 5 -4.45 -36.91 -4.38
CA LEU A 5 -5.82 -36.74 -4.86
C LEU A 5 -6.70 -36.31 -3.69
N THR A 6 -7.42 -35.20 -3.83
CA THR A 6 -8.41 -34.71 -2.86
C THR A 6 -9.78 -34.59 -3.52
N ARG A 7 -10.84 -34.38 -2.72
CA ARG A 7 -12.21 -34.11 -3.25
C ARG A 7 -12.26 -32.93 -4.24
N GLY A 8 -11.28 -32.02 -4.20
CA GLY A 8 -11.15 -30.89 -5.13
C GLY A 8 -10.18 -31.11 -6.30
N GLY A 9 -9.68 -32.33 -6.51
CA GLY A 9 -8.75 -32.66 -7.60
C GLY A 9 -7.34 -33.03 -7.13
N ARG A 10 -6.44 -33.18 -8.10
CA ARG A 10 -5.04 -33.61 -7.91
C ARG A 10 -4.16 -32.41 -7.55
N PHE A 11 -3.45 -32.48 -6.43
CA PHE A 11 -2.63 -31.40 -5.87
C PHE A 11 -1.18 -31.86 -5.65
N MET A 12 -0.18 -31.00 -5.93
CA MET A 12 1.25 -31.28 -5.70
C MET A 12 1.67 -30.83 -4.30
N SER A 13 2.10 -31.78 -3.47
CA SER A 13 2.64 -31.53 -2.13
C SER A 13 4.14 -31.80 -2.06
N CYS A 14 4.87 -31.10 -1.19
CA CYS A 14 6.22 -31.51 -0.80
C CYS A 14 6.18 -32.92 -0.19
N SER A 15 7.17 -33.76 -0.50
CA SER A 15 7.23 -35.16 -0.01
C SER A 15 7.34 -35.28 1.50
N ARG A 16 7.74 -34.18 2.15
CA ARG A 16 8.01 -34.09 3.59
C ARG A 16 6.98 -33.22 4.33
N TYR A 17 5.84 -32.93 3.71
CA TYR A 17 4.70 -32.31 4.38
C TYR A 17 4.15 -33.28 5.45
N PRO A 18 3.94 -32.88 6.71
CA PRO A 18 3.70 -31.51 7.20
C PRO A 18 4.93 -30.73 7.74
N GLU A 19 6.14 -31.30 7.70
CA GLU A 19 7.37 -30.64 8.20
C GLU A 19 7.93 -29.62 7.18
N CYS A 20 7.49 -29.72 5.94
CA CYS A 20 7.94 -28.91 4.80
C CYS A 20 7.00 -27.73 4.60
N GLU A 21 7.23 -26.63 5.32
CA GLU A 21 6.43 -25.40 5.28
C GLU A 21 6.96 -24.34 4.29
N GLY A 22 7.96 -24.69 3.46
CA GLY A 22 8.61 -23.75 2.54
C GLY A 22 8.13 -23.87 1.09
N ALA A 23 7.59 -22.78 0.54
CA ALA A 23 7.49 -22.60 -0.90
C ALA A 23 8.86 -22.15 -1.44
N ARG A 24 9.52 -22.98 -2.24
CA ARG A 24 10.72 -22.60 -3.00
C ARG A 24 10.34 -22.28 -4.44
N ALA A 25 10.95 -21.26 -5.03
CA ALA A 25 10.90 -21.03 -6.47
C ALA A 25 11.64 -22.17 -7.22
N GLU A 26 11.31 -22.40 -8.49
CA GLU A 26 11.93 -23.48 -9.29
C GLU A 26 13.46 -23.35 -9.43
N ASP A 27 13.99 -22.12 -9.29
CA ASP A 27 15.42 -21.81 -9.34
C ASP A 27 16.17 -22.01 -8.00
N GLY A 28 15.46 -22.43 -6.93
CA GLY A 28 16.09 -22.68 -5.63
C GLY A 28 16.45 -21.42 -4.83
N SER A 29 16.22 -20.22 -5.38
CA SER A 29 16.35 -18.97 -4.64
C SER A 29 15.37 -18.96 -3.46
N VAL A 30 15.91 -18.82 -2.25
CA VAL A 30 15.13 -18.40 -1.08
C VAL A 30 14.63 -17.00 -1.39
N LEU A 31 13.33 -16.74 -1.20
CA LEU A 31 12.79 -15.39 -1.28
C LEU A 31 13.46 -14.59 -0.16
N GLU A 32 14.57 -13.92 -0.47
CA GLU A 32 15.31 -13.11 0.49
C GLU A 32 14.32 -12.15 1.14
N ALA A 33 14.21 -12.26 2.47
CA ALA A 33 13.43 -11.35 3.27
C ALA A 33 13.94 -9.94 2.95
N SER A 34 13.06 -9.10 2.39
CA SER A 34 13.37 -7.73 2.01
C SER A 34 14.16 -7.05 3.12
N SER A 35 15.39 -6.64 2.83
CA SER A 35 16.21 -5.91 3.79
C SER A 35 15.48 -4.66 4.27
N PRO A 36 15.37 -4.41 5.58
CA PRO A 36 14.72 -3.20 6.09
C PRO A 36 15.54 -1.97 5.70
N LEU A 37 14.89 -0.90 5.21
CA LEU A 37 15.55 0.38 4.90
C LEU A 37 16.11 1.05 6.15
N GLY A 38 15.54 0.75 7.32
CA GLY A 38 15.93 1.30 8.61
C GLY A 38 14.83 1.13 9.64
N THR A 39 15.03 1.72 10.81
CA THR A 39 14.05 1.79 11.90
C THR A 39 13.44 3.18 11.99
N ASP A 40 12.13 3.25 12.22
CA ASP A 40 11.46 4.50 12.50
C ASP A 40 11.80 5.00 13.91
N PRO A 41 12.32 6.23 14.10
CA PRO A 41 12.62 6.76 15.43
C PRO A 41 11.37 6.99 16.29
N ALA A 42 10.19 7.18 15.69
CA ALA A 42 8.96 7.44 16.45
C ALA A 42 8.31 6.14 16.99
N SER A 43 8.30 5.09 16.18
CA SER A 43 7.63 3.81 16.50
C SER A 43 8.60 2.72 16.95
N GLY A 44 9.90 2.86 16.69
CA GLY A 44 10.93 1.84 16.94
C GLY A 44 10.80 0.61 16.04
N LEU A 45 9.92 0.64 15.04
CA LEU A 45 9.60 -0.50 14.17
C LEU A 45 10.43 -0.45 12.87
N PRO A 46 10.85 -1.62 12.34
CA PRO A 46 11.57 -1.68 11.07
C PRO A 46 10.66 -1.30 9.90
N VAL A 47 11.22 -0.59 8.93
CA VAL A 47 10.55 -0.17 7.70
C VAL A 47 11.04 -1.06 6.55
N TYR A 48 10.10 -1.77 5.93
CA TYR A 48 10.36 -2.67 4.81
C TYR A 48 9.87 -2.07 3.49
N VAL A 49 10.61 -2.35 2.41
CA VAL A 49 10.15 -2.12 1.04
C VAL A 49 9.95 -3.47 0.36
N LEU A 50 8.71 -3.74 0.01
CA LEU A 50 8.26 -5.02 -0.52
C LEU A 50 7.67 -4.85 -1.91
N SER A 51 7.74 -5.91 -2.71
CA SER A 51 7.06 -6.01 -4.01
C SER A 51 5.74 -6.78 -3.86
N GLY A 52 4.68 -6.31 -4.51
CA GLY A 52 3.37 -6.94 -4.48
C GLY A 52 2.65 -6.86 -5.84
N PRO A 53 1.45 -7.45 -5.96
CA PRO A 53 0.68 -7.47 -7.21
C PRO A 53 0.29 -6.07 -7.70
N TYR A 54 0.31 -5.07 -6.81
CA TYR A 54 -0.06 -3.68 -7.09
C TYR A 54 1.16 -2.75 -7.23
N GLY A 55 2.37 -3.30 -7.26
CA GLY A 55 3.63 -2.55 -7.30
C GLY A 55 4.39 -2.61 -5.98
N TRP A 56 5.39 -1.74 -5.84
CA TRP A 56 6.20 -1.62 -4.64
C TRP A 56 5.44 -0.90 -3.53
N TYR A 57 5.63 -1.33 -2.28
CA TYR A 57 5.01 -0.71 -1.13
C TYR A 57 5.96 -0.68 0.07
N VAL A 58 5.77 0.33 0.92
CA VAL A 58 6.42 0.44 2.23
C VAL A 58 5.52 -0.19 3.28
N GLN A 59 6.11 -0.96 4.19
CA GLN A 59 5.43 -1.53 5.35
C GLN A 59 6.18 -1.16 6.63
N LEU A 60 5.43 -0.71 7.65
CA LEU A 60 5.94 -0.45 8.99
C LEU A 60 5.69 -1.68 9.87
N GLY A 61 6.78 -2.29 10.36
CA GLY A 61 6.77 -3.51 11.15
C GLY A 61 6.66 -4.80 10.32
N GLU A 62 6.87 -5.93 10.99
CA GLU A 62 6.80 -7.25 10.37
C GLU A 62 5.35 -7.71 10.17
N THR A 63 5.11 -8.47 9.10
CA THR A 63 3.81 -9.12 8.90
C THR A 63 3.71 -10.30 9.87
N PRO A 64 2.70 -10.35 10.76
CA PRO A 64 2.51 -11.49 11.63
C PRO A 64 2.24 -12.77 10.80
N PRO A 65 2.67 -13.95 11.27
CA PRO A 65 2.49 -15.20 10.54
C PRO A 65 1.00 -15.47 10.25
N LYS A 66 0.72 -16.04 9.06
CA LYS A 66 -0.63 -16.41 8.62
C LYS A 66 -1.26 -17.42 9.60
N GLY A 67 -2.03 -16.93 10.56
CA GLY A 67 -2.67 -17.77 11.58
C GLY A 67 -2.99 -17.03 12.89
N SER A 68 -2.32 -15.90 13.14
CA SER A 68 -2.55 -15.08 14.34
C SER A 68 -3.85 -14.27 14.22
N ARG A 69 -4.97 -14.86 14.64
CA ARG A 69 -6.26 -14.19 14.80
C ARG A 69 -6.14 -13.11 15.89
N GLY A 70 -5.85 -11.87 15.50
CA GLY A 70 -5.81 -10.70 16.40
C GLY A 70 -4.54 -9.85 16.31
N ALA A 71 -3.55 -10.21 15.50
CA ALA A 71 -2.36 -9.38 15.35
C ALA A 71 -2.69 -8.07 14.59
N PRO A 72 -2.17 -6.91 15.04
CA PRO A 72 -2.42 -5.63 14.39
C PRO A 72 -1.87 -5.66 12.97
N LYS A 73 -2.70 -5.25 12.00
CA LYS A 73 -2.27 -5.17 10.60
C LYS A 73 -1.22 -4.05 10.50
N PRO A 74 -0.01 -4.33 9.99
CA PRO A 74 1.02 -3.30 9.87
C PRO A 74 0.53 -2.19 8.93
N LYS A 75 0.94 -0.95 9.24
CA LYS A 75 0.64 0.19 8.37
C LYS A 75 1.43 0.02 7.08
N ARG A 76 0.75 0.12 5.95
CA ARG A 76 1.33 -0.05 4.62
C ARG A 76 0.92 1.09 3.72
N VAL A 77 1.84 1.52 2.86
CA VAL A 77 1.58 2.56 1.86
C VAL A 77 2.26 2.18 0.55
N SER A 78 1.51 2.27 -0.54
CA SER A 78 2.03 2.00 -1.88
C SER A 78 2.95 3.13 -2.34
N LEU A 79 4.02 2.79 -3.04
CA LEU A 79 4.87 3.79 -3.67
C LEU A 79 4.19 4.37 -4.91
N PRO A 80 4.43 5.65 -5.23
CA PRO A 80 4.16 6.19 -6.54
C PRO A 80 4.93 5.39 -7.62
N PRO A 81 4.39 5.25 -8.84
CA PRO A 81 5.05 4.51 -9.93
C PRO A 81 6.37 5.15 -10.38
N ASP A 82 6.58 6.42 -10.08
CA ASP A 82 7.78 7.19 -10.45
C ASP A 82 8.99 6.88 -9.54
N VAL A 83 8.75 6.36 -8.33
CA VAL A 83 9.78 6.15 -7.32
C VAL A 83 10.24 4.69 -7.32
N SER A 84 11.52 4.48 -7.58
CA SER A 84 12.13 3.14 -7.58
C SER A 84 12.57 2.72 -6.16
N PRO A 85 12.53 1.42 -5.82
CA PRO A 85 12.92 0.92 -4.50
C PRO A 85 14.38 1.20 -4.16
N SER A 86 15.26 1.26 -5.16
CA SER A 86 16.70 1.50 -4.99
C SER A 86 17.04 2.95 -4.64
N SER A 87 16.16 3.90 -4.96
CA SER A 87 16.38 5.34 -4.71
C SER A 87 15.61 5.87 -3.49
N LEU A 88 14.92 4.99 -2.76
CA LEU A 88 14.18 5.35 -1.57
C LEU A 88 15.10 5.52 -0.36
N THR A 89 14.92 6.63 0.34
CA THR A 89 15.52 6.88 1.65
C THR A 89 14.51 6.60 2.75
N LEU A 90 15.01 6.34 3.96
CA LEU A 90 14.18 6.16 5.16
C LEU A 90 13.23 7.34 5.37
N GLU A 91 13.72 8.57 5.21
CA GLU A 91 12.92 9.79 5.38
C GLU A 91 11.71 9.85 4.44
N LYS A 92 11.91 9.53 3.15
CA LYS A 92 10.83 9.45 2.18
C LYS A 92 9.85 8.34 2.51
N ALA A 93 10.34 7.20 2.98
CA ALA A 93 9.49 6.09 3.41
C ALA A 93 8.61 6.47 4.61
N LEU A 94 9.15 7.20 5.58
CA LEU A 94 8.40 7.72 6.74
C LEU A 94 7.36 8.78 6.34
N ALA A 95 7.71 9.66 5.39
CA ALA A 95 6.76 10.62 4.83
C ALA A 95 5.58 9.90 4.16
N LEU A 96 5.84 8.85 3.37
CA LEU A 96 4.79 8.04 2.76
C LEU A 96 3.95 7.31 3.82
N LEU A 97 4.57 6.72 4.83
CA LEU A 97 3.88 6.02 5.92
C LEU A 97 2.99 6.94 6.76
N SER A 98 3.15 8.27 6.69
CA SER A 98 2.30 9.22 7.42
C SER A 98 0.89 9.35 6.82
N PHE A 99 0.69 9.01 5.54
CA PHE A 99 -0.65 9.00 4.93
C PHE A 99 -1.51 7.83 5.46
N PRO A 100 -2.86 7.97 5.53
CA PRO A 100 -3.70 9.09 5.11
C PRO A 100 -3.66 10.27 6.09
N ARG A 101 -3.57 11.49 5.55
CA ARG A 101 -3.55 12.71 6.36
C ARG A 101 -4.95 13.30 6.42
N GLU A 102 -5.47 13.52 7.61
CA GLU A 102 -6.75 14.20 7.83
C GLU A 102 -6.53 15.72 7.80
N LEU A 103 -7.25 16.42 6.91
CA LEU A 103 -7.15 17.89 6.76
C LEU A 103 -8.20 18.63 7.60
N GLY A 104 -9.33 17.97 7.91
CA GLY A 104 -10.42 18.56 8.68
C GLY A 104 -11.77 17.97 8.29
N LYS A 105 -12.86 18.66 8.65
CA LYS A 105 -14.22 18.29 8.27
C LYS A 105 -14.78 19.27 7.26
N HIS A 106 -15.56 18.77 6.32
CA HIS A 106 -16.23 19.61 5.34
C HIS A 106 -17.39 20.39 6.00
N PRO A 107 -17.50 21.72 5.83
CA PRO A 107 -18.51 22.53 6.52
C PRO A 107 -19.96 22.22 6.08
N GLN A 108 -20.17 21.82 4.81
CA GLN A 108 -21.51 21.48 4.30
C GLN A 108 -21.93 20.02 4.57
N THR A 109 -21.05 19.04 4.35
CA THR A 109 -21.41 17.60 4.47
C THR A 109 -21.07 17.02 5.85
N GLY A 110 -20.19 17.66 6.62
CA GLY A 110 -19.69 17.15 7.91
C GLY A 110 -18.72 15.98 7.80
N GLU A 111 -18.41 15.52 6.59
CA GLU A 111 -17.55 14.36 6.35
C GLU A 111 -16.06 14.73 6.51
N PRO A 112 -15.20 13.79 6.95
CA PRO A 112 -13.77 14.02 7.07
C PRO A 112 -13.12 14.13 5.69
N VAL A 113 -12.35 15.20 5.51
CA VAL A 113 -11.53 15.45 4.32
C VAL A 113 -10.15 14.85 4.57
N THR A 114 -9.76 13.90 3.73
CA THR A 114 -8.51 13.15 3.87
C THR A 114 -7.70 13.20 2.59
N ALA A 115 -6.39 13.41 2.72
CA ALA A 115 -5.43 13.38 1.63
C ALA A 115 -4.76 12.00 1.56
N HIS A 116 -4.76 11.42 0.37
CA HIS A 116 -4.26 10.08 0.07
C HIS A 116 -3.27 10.12 -1.10
N LEU A 117 -2.41 9.11 -1.13
CA LEU A 117 -1.49 8.88 -2.25
C LEU A 117 -1.86 7.55 -2.91
N GLY A 118 -2.40 7.62 -4.12
CA GLY A 118 -2.90 6.47 -4.86
C GLY A 118 -2.12 6.17 -6.13
N ARG A 119 -2.53 5.11 -6.83
CA ARG A 119 -1.95 4.68 -8.12
C ARG A 119 -1.92 5.79 -9.18
N PHE A 120 -2.96 6.62 -9.20
CA PHE A 120 -3.13 7.68 -10.19
C PHE A 120 -2.54 9.03 -9.74
N GLY A 121 -1.78 9.04 -8.65
CA GLY A 121 -1.27 10.24 -8.01
C GLY A 121 -2.01 10.61 -6.72
N PRO A 122 -1.64 11.75 -6.11
CA PRO A 122 -2.27 12.25 -4.91
C PRO A 122 -3.72 12.67 -5.15
N TYR A 123 -4.59 12.42 -4.17
CA TYR A 123 -6.00 12.77 -4.25
C TYR A 123 -6.57 13.10 -2.88
N VAL A 124 -7.64 13.89 -2.89
CA VAL A 124 -8.44 14.20 -1.70
C VAL A 124 -9.72 13.38 -1.75
N ALA A 125 -10.10 12.83 -0.60
CA ALA A 125 -11.34 12.10 -0.40
C ALA A 125 -12.18 12.77 0.69
N CYS A 126 -13.44 13.02 0.38
CA CYS A 126 -14.47 13.47 1.32
C CYS A 126 -15.67 12.55 1.17
N GLY A 127 -15.80 11.56 2.07
CA GLY A 127 -16.87 10.58 2.01
C GLY A 127 -16.89 9.78 0.71
N LYS A 128 -17.87 10.06 -0.15
CA LYS A 128 -18.05 9.44 -1.48
C LYS A 128 -17.43 10.23 -2.63
N GLU A 129 -16.96 11.45 -2.38
CA GLU A 129 -16.36 12.31 -3.38
C GLU A 129 -14.83 12.22 -3.37
N PHE A 130 -14.26 12.10 -4.55
CA PHE A 130 -12.82 12.03 -4.78
C PHE A 130 -12.40 13.06 -5.81
N ARG A 131 -11.28 13.74 -5.56
CA ARG A 131 -10.68 14.71 -6.49
C ARG A 131 -9.17 14.54 -6.53
N SER A 132 -8.61 14.47 -7.74
CA SER A 132 -7.17 14.35 -7.92
C SER A 132 -6.48 15.69 -7.72
N LEU A 133 -5.32 15.66 -7.07
CA LEU A 133 -4.40 16.78 -6.95
C LEU A 133 -3.46 16.69 -8.16
N LYS A 134 -3.81 17.37 -9.25
CA LYS A 134 -2.90 17.50 -10.40
C LYS A 134 -1.79 18.47 -9.98
N ASP A 135 -0.57 17.96 -9.88
CA ASP A 135 0.66 18.73 -9.73
C ASP A 135 0.96 19.34 -8.35
N ARG A 136 0.30 18.88 -7.28
CA ARG A 136 0.60 19.34 -5.92
C ARG A 136 0.92 18.21 -4.95
N ASP A 137 1.85 18.48 -4.06
CA ASP A 137 2.24 17.56 -2.99
C ASP A 137 1.10 17.41 -1.97
N PRO A 138 0.65 16.18 -1.66
CA PRO A 138 -0.43 15.95 -0.71
C PRO A 138 -0.07 16.38 0.73
N SER A 139 1.20 16.65 0.99
CA SER A 139 1.70 17.17 2.27
C SER A 139 1.46 18.67 2.45
N GLU A 140 1.27 19.44 1.38
CA GLU A 140 1.13 20.90 1.45
C GLU A 140 -0.31 21.38 1.31
N VAL A 141 -1.23 20.49 0.91
CA VAL A 141 -2.63 20.83 0.67
C VAL A 141 -3.32 21.26 1.96
N THR A 142 -3.95 22.43 1.92
CA THR A 142 -4.78 22.95 3.02
C THR A 142 -6.24 22.51 2.89
N LEU A 143 -6.99 22.61 3.99
CA LEU A 143 -8.43 22.33 4.00
C LEU A 143 -9.19 23.21 3.00
N HIS A 144 -8.85 24.50 2.90
CA HIS A 144 -9.53 25.43 1.99
C HIS A 144 -9.40 24.97 0.54
N GLU A 145 -8.19 24.66 0.11
CA GLU A 145 -7.92 24.21 -1.27
C GLU A 145 -8.58 22.87 -1.58
N ALA A 146 -8.61 21.96 -0.60
CA ALA A 146 -9.34 20.72 -0.71
C ALA A 146 -10.85 20.95 -0.94
N LEU A 147 -11.45 21.92 -0.24
CA LEU A 147 -12.86 22.28 -0.43
C LEU A 147 -13.10 22.91 -1.81
N GLU A 148 -12.21 23.77 -2.28
CA GLU A 148 -12.30 24.35 -3.63
C GLU A 148 -12.25 23.27 -4.72
N LEU A 149 -11.39 22.26 -4.57
CA LEU A 149 -11.32 21.12 -5.49
C LEU A 149 -12.57 20.24 -5.43
N LEU A 150 -13.14 20.02 -4.24
CA LEU A 150 -14.36 19.24 -4.06
C LEU A 150 -15.58 19.94 -4.65
N ALA A 151 -15.65 21.27 -4.57
CA ALA A 151 -16.70 22.08 -5.18
C ALA A 151 -16.68 22.06 -6.73
N GLN A 152 -15.52 21.75 -7.34
CA GLN A 152 -15.45 21.58 -8.79
C GLN A 152 -16.21 20.32 -9.23
N PRO A 153 -16.90 20.38 -10.39
CA PRO A 153 -17.59 19.21 -10.93
C PRO A 153 -16.58 18.06 -11.12
N PRO A 154 -17.00 16.79 -10.89
CA PRO A 154 -16.11 15.67 -11.06
C PRO A 154 -15.54 15.70 -12.48
N ALA A 155 -14.21 15.60 -12.58
CA ALA A 155 -13.55 15.53 -13.88
C ALA A 155 -14.24 14.44 -14.70
N SER A 156 -14.84 14.83 -15.83
CA SER A 156 -15.62 13.93 -16.66
C SER A 156 -14.75 12.71 -16.95
N ARG A 157 -15.29 11.50 -16.74
CA ARG A 157 -14.61 10.26 -17.08
C ARG A 157 -14.42 10.25 -18.59
N ARG A 158 -13.33 10.85 -19.08
CA ARG A 158 -12.92 10.73 -20.47
C ARG A 158 -12.55 9.26 -20.63
N ALA A 159 -13.53 8.48 -21.09
CA ALA A 159 -13.36 7.09 -21.44
C ALA A 159 -12.24 7.01 -22.45
N LYS A 160 -11.02 6.70 -21.97
CA LYS A 160 -9.91 6.32 -22.82
C LYS A 160 -10.29 4.96 -23.38
N ARG A 161 -11.01 4.97 -24.52
CA ARG A 161 -11.16 3.81 -25.41
C ARG A 161 -9.75 3.26 -25.58
N ARG A 162 -9.49 2.10 -24.98
CA ARG A 162 -8.32 1.29 -25.33
C ARG A 162 -8.60 0.78 -26.75
N SER A 163 -7.86 1.34 -27.70
CA SER A 163 -7.71 0.77 -29.05
C SER A 163 -6.93 -0.53 -28.97
#